data_AF-A0A0D8DK88-F1
#
_entry.id   AF-A0A0D8DK88-F1
#
_cell.length_a   1.000
_cell.length_b   1.000
_cell.length_c   1.000
_cell.angle_alpha   90.00
_cell.angle_beta   90.00
_cell.angle_gamma   90.00
#
_symmetry.space_group_name_H-M   'P 1'
#
loop_
_entity.id
_entity.type
_entity.pdbx_description
1 polymer ?
#
loop_
_entity_poly.entity_id
_entity_poly.type
_entity_poly.pdbx_seq_one_letter_code
_entity_poly.pdbx_strand_id
1 'polypeptide(L)'
;MEGKPWLLAMDLDGTVWDNLNISGINPPYEKIDSEKIRGENTVVTIYKSAVEFMIWCKRHGAIITSLSWNKKEHAMEALEKFGIIDLFDYNATDYTPDKDKRLLDLINILKAKGINITPDRIVYIDDRDIHMDAIKKSVGDIIFINIWKTAKNYDEAKDVIKKKILGYETTA
;
A
#
# COMPACT_ATOMS: atom_id res chain seq x y z
N MET A 1 6.51 -19.22 -13.82
CA MET A 1 7.69 -18.97 -12.97
C MET A 1 7.17 -18.70 -11.57
N GLU A 2 7.26 -19.68 -10.67
CA GLU A 2 6.89 -19.48 -9.26
C GLU A 2 8.06 -18.81 -8.53
N GLY A 3 8.04 -17.48 -8.47
CA GLY A 3 8.88 -16.75 -7.53
C GLY A 3 8.37 -16.96 -6.11
N LYS A 4 9.26 -16.87 -5.11
CA LYS A 4 8.83 -16.83 -3.69
C LYS A 4 7.79 -15.71 -3.52
N PRO A 5 6.74 -15.88 -2.68
CA PRO A 5 5.80 -14.79 -2.42
C PRO A 5 6.52 -13.60 -1.74
N TRP A 6 5.96 -12.41 -1.90
CA TRP A 6 6.35 -11.21 -1.15
C TRP A 6 5.11 -10.35 -0.89
N LEU A 7 5.19 -9.50 0.13
CA LEU A 7 4.09 -8.65 0.55
C LEU A 7 4.38 -7.20 0.13
N LEU A 8 3.41 -6.59 -0.54
CA LEU A 8 3.35 -5.16 -0.73
C LEU A 8 2.29 -4.59 0.22
N ALA A 9 2.73 -3.78 1.18
CA ALA A 9 1.87 -2.97 2.02
C ALA A 9 1.84 -1.54 1.49
N MET A 10 0.66 -1.04 1.18
CA MET A 10 0.44 0.32 0.67
C MET A 10 -0.29 1.15 1.72
N ASP A 11 0.27 2.28 2.14
CA ASP A 11 -0.58 3.32 2.71
C ASP A 11 -1.56 3.86 1.65
N LEU A 12 -2.57 4.61 2.10
CA LEU A 12 -3.61 5.14 1.23
C LEU A 12 -3.51 6.66 1.06
N ASP A 13 -3.72 7.41 2.14
CA ASP A 13 -3.65 8.88 2.12
C ASP A 13 -2.26 9.36 1.71
N GLY A 14 -2.18 10.31 0.79
CA GLY A 14 -0.91 10.82 0.23
C GLY A 14 -0.11 9.79 -0.59
N THR A 15 -0.55 8.53 -0.65
CA THR A 15 0.20 7.42 -1.27
C THR A 15 -0.51 6.89 -2.50
N VAL A 16 -1.77 6.47 -2.37
CA VAL A 16 -2.61 6.00 -3.49
C VAL A 16 -3.39 7.15 -4.12
N TRP A 17 -3.74 8.17 -3.35
CA TRP A 17 -4.43 9.38 -3.80
C TRP A 17 -3.85 10.64 -3.17
N ASP A 18 -4.23 11.79 -3.72
CA ASP A 18 -3.70 13.12 -3.34
C ASP A 18 -4.23 13.68 -2.01
N ASN A 19 -5.28 13.07 -1.46
CA ASN A 19 -5.83 13.47 -0.18
C ASN A 19 -5.04 12.90 1.01
N LEU A 20 -4.80 13.72 2.03
CA LEU A 20 -4.04 13.35 3.22
C LEU A 20 -4.90 12.86 4.41
N ASN A 21 -6.23 12.86 4.25
CA ASN A 21 -7.16 12.49 5.31
C ASN A 21 -8.56 12.12 4.74
N ILE A 22 -8.67 10.98 4.05
CA ILE A 22 -9.97 10.52 3.51
C ILE A 22 -11.03 10.33 4.61
N SER A 23 -10.58 10.05 5.85
CA SER A 23 -11.43 9.84 7.02
C SER A 23 -12.15 11.11 7.49
N GLY A 24 -11.68 12.28 7.04
CA GLY A 24 -12.32 13.58 7.25
C GLY A 24 -13.41 13.91 6.24
N ILE A 25 -13.58 13.11 5.17
CA ILE A 25 -14.55 13.34 4.11
C ILE A 25 -15.67 12.32 4.26
N ASN A 26 -16.88 12.79 4.56
CA ASN A 26 -18.03 11.90 4.79
C ASN A 26 -18.47 11.21 3.48
N PRO A 27 -18.62 9.87 3.49
CA PRO A 27 -19.34 9.17 2.44
C PRO A 27 -20.86 9.47 2.44
N PRO A 28 -21.58 9.23 1.33
CA PRO A 28 -21.09 8.57 0.12
C PRO A 28 -20.29 9.50 -0.80
N TYR A 29 -19.33 8.94 -1.53
CA TYR A 29 -18.58 9.66 -2.56
C TYR A 29 -19.26 9.54 -3.94
N GLU A 30 -19.30 10.64 -4.66
CA GLU A 30 -19.73 10.67 -6.06
C GLU A 30 -18.52 10.37 -6.97
N LYS A 31 -18.66 9.42 -7.90
CA LYS A 31 -17.64 9.19 -8.91
C LYS A 31 -17.75 10.25 -9.99
N ILE A 32 -16.70 11.05 -10.19
CA ILE A 32 -16.63 12.01 -11.30
C ILE A 32 -16.18 11.28 -12.57
N ASP A 33 -15.06 10.58 -12.47
CA ASP A 33 -14.46 9.82 -13.56
C ASP A 33 -13.62 8.64 -13.02
N SER A 34 -12.77 8.03 -13.84
CA SER A 34 -11.92 6.90 -13.41
C SER A 34 -10.83 7.29 -12.41
N GLU A 35 -10.47 8.57 -12.34
CA GLU A 35 -9.37 9.08 -11.52
C GLU A 35 -9.84 9.97 -10.37
N LYS A 36 -11.10 10.42 -10.38
CA LYS A 36 -11.62 11.39 -9.41
C LYS A 36 -12.91 10.96 -8.75
N ILE A 37 -12.97 11.17 -7.44
CA ILE A 37 -14.19 11.10 -6.64
C ILE A 37 -14.42 12.45 -5.96
N ARG A 38 -15.69 12.76 -5.69
CA ARG A 38 -16.14 13.96 -5.00
C ARG A 38 -16.76 13.57 -3.66
N GLY A 39 -16.22 14.13 -2.59
CA GLY A 39 -16.95 14.31 -1.33
C GLY A 39 -17.55 15.71 -1.28
N GLU A 40 -18.23 16.03 -0.17
CA GLU A 40 -19.03 17.26 -0.03
C GLU A 40 -18.31 18.55 -0.48
N ASN A 41 -17.09 18.78 0.02
CA ASN A 41 -16.31 20.00 -0.25
C ASN A 41 -14.91 19.69 -0.81
N THR A 42 -14.69 18.49 -1.33
CA THR A 42 -13.35 18.05 -1.72
C THR A 42 -13.43 17.08 -2.90
N VAL A 43 -12.53 17.27 -3.86
CA VAL A 43 -12.26 16.29 -4.91
C VAL A 43 -10.98 15.57 -4.54
N VAL A 44 -11.01 14.24 -4.60
CA VAL A 44 -9.86 13.38 -4.37
C VAL A 44 -9.46 12.76 -5.70
N THR A 45 -8.18 12.89 -6.06
CA THR A 45 -7.61 12.34 -7.29
C THR A 45 -6.72 11.15 -6.94
N ILE A 46 -6.96 10.01 -7.57
CA ILE A 46 -6.08 8.86 -7.47
C ILE A 46 -4.80 9.10 -8.26
N TYR A 47 -3.67 8.62 -7.75
CA TYR A 47 -2.44 8.56 -8.51
C TYR A 47 -2.49 7.35 -9.45
N LYS A 48 -2.69 7.61 -10.74
CA LYS A 48 -2.66 6.56 -11.78
C LYS A 48 -1.38 5.72 -11.73
N SER A 49 -0.25 6.35 -11.44
CA SER A 49 1.04 5.68 -11.27
C SER A 49 1.07 4.71 -10.08
N ALA A 50 0.32 4.98 -8.99
CA ALA A 50 0.16 4.05 -7.87
C ALA A 50 -0.63 2.81 -8.29
N VAL A 51 -1.69 3.00 -9.08
CA VAL A 51 -2.52 1.90 -9.61
C VAL A 51 -1.70 1.01 -10.55
N GLU A 52 -1.00 1.62 -11.51
CA GLU A 52 -0.12 0.90 -12.44
C GLU A 52 1.01 0.16 -11.71
N PHE A 53 1.55 0.78 -10.65
CA PHE A 53 2.54 0.17 -9.78
C PHE A 53 2.01 -1.08 -9.07
N MET A 54 0.82 -1.01 -8.45
CA MET A 54 0.21 -2.16 -7.78
C MET A 54 -0.09 -3.29 -8.78
N ILE A 55 -0.62 -2.97 -9.97
CA ILE A 55 -0.84 -3.96 -11.04
C ILE A 55 0.48 -4.63 -11.45
N TRP A 56 1.55 -3.84 -11.61
CA TRP A 56 2.87 -4.37 -11.92
C TRP A 56 3.38 -5.29 -10.81
N CYS A 57 3.24 -4.90 -9.54
CA CYS A 57 3.65 -5.72 -8.40
C CYS A 57 2.87 -7.05 -8.34
N LYS A 58 1.54 -7.02 -8.56
CA LYS A 58 0.69 -8.21 -8.59
C LYS A 58 1.12 -9.18 -9.68
N ARG A 59 1.44 -8.68 -10.88
CA ARG A 59 1.99 -9.47 -12.00
C ARG A 59 3.35 -10.11 -11.67
N HIS A 60 4.10 -9.55 -10.73
CA HIS A 60 5.39 -10.06 -10.26
C HIS A 60 5.29 -10.79 -8.90
N GLY A 61 4.11 -11.32 -8.58
CA GLY A 61 3.92 -12.24 -7.45
C GLY A 61 3.77 -11.56 -6.08
N ALA A 62 3.46 -10.27 -6.05
CA ALA A 62 3.10 -9.60 -4.80
C ALA A 62 1.72 -10.06 -4.30
N ILE A 63 1.62 -10.33 -3.01
CA ILE A 63 0.38 -10.23 -2.26
C ILE A 63 0.24 -8.77 -1.84
N ILE A 64 -0.89 -8.14 -2.14
CA ILE A 64 -1.08 -6.70 -1.91
C ILE A 64 -2.05 -6.47 -0.74
N THR A 65 -1.64 -5.62 0.20
CA THR A 65 -2.50 -5.16 1.29
C THR A 65 -2.51 -3.64 1.39
N SER A 66 -3.64 -3.06 1.79
CA SER A 66 -3.62 -1.73 2.37
C SER A 66 -2.99 -1.82 3.77
N LEU A 67 -2.33 -0.75 4.21
CA LEU A 67 -1.81 -0.56 5.56
C LEU A 67 -2.00 0.91 5.95
N SER A 68 -3.24 1.30 6.22
CA SER A 68 -3.61 2.71 6.39
C SER A 68 -4.26 3.02 7.72
N TRP A 69 -4.05 4.25 8.20
CA TRP A 69 -4.69 4.76 9.40
C TRP A 69 -5.93 5.57 9.01
N ASN A 70 -7.03 4.85 8.72
CA ASN A 70 -8.27 5.46 8.27
C ASN A 70 -9.49 4.80 8.91
N LYS A 71 -10.60 5.54 8.98
CA LYS A 71 -11.92 4.94 9.18
C LYS A 71 -12.19 3.99 8.02
N LYS A 72 -12.43 2.73 8.36
CA LYS A 72 -12.55 1.65 7.38
C LYS A 72 -13.61 1.94 6.32
N GLU A 73 -14.82 2.31 6.73
CA GLU A 73 -15.93 2.63 5.82
C GLU A 73 -15.57 3.72 4.79
N HIS A 74 -14.87 4.78 5.22
CA HIS A 74 -14.42 5.86 4.34
C HIS A 74 -13.40 5.34 3.31
N ALA A 75 -12.36 4.65 3.77
CA ALA A 75 -11.32 4.12 2.89
C ALA A 75 -11.88 3.08 1.90
N MET A 76 -12.72 2.16 2.39
CA MET A 76 -13.29 1.11 1.54
C MET A 76 -14.20 1.69 0.46
N GLU A 77 -15.06 2.66 0.81
CA GLU A 77 -15.90 3.29 -0.21
C GLU A 77 -15.07 4.04 -1.26
N ALA A 78 -14.00 4.75 -0.86
CA ALA A 78 -13.11 5.40 -1.82
C ALA A 78 -12.48 4.37 -2.79
N LEU A 79 -11.95 3.26 -2.26
CA LEU A 79 -11.37 2.17 -3.06
C LEU A 79 -12.39 1.56 -4.05
N GLU A 80 -13.64 1.39 -3.63
CA GLU A 80 -14.74 0.91 -4.47
C GLU A 80 -15.07 1.91 -5.59
N LYS A 81 -15.17 3.20 -5.28
CA LYS A 81 -15.51 4.24 -6.26
C LYS A 81 -14.42 4.43 -7.31
N PHE A 82 -13.16 4.37 -6.89
CA PHE A 82 -12.02 4.33 -7.79
C PHE A 82 -11.93 3.01 -8.58
N GLY A 83 -12.62 1.95 -8.15
CA GLY A 83 -12.62 0.64 -8.83
C GLY A 83 -11.30 -0.11 -8.67
N ILE A 84 -10.59 0.11 -7.56
CA ILE A 84 -9.28 -0.49 -7.28
C ILE A 84 -9.29 -1.43 -6.07
N ILE A 85 -10.44 -1.63 -5.43
CA ILE A 85 -10.59 -2.51 -4.26
C ILE A 85 -10.05 -3.92 -4.55
N ASP A 86 -10.29 -4.47 -5.73
CA ASP A 86 -9.86 -5.83 -6.13
C ASP A 86 -8.36 -5.96 -6.41
N LEU A 87 -7.61 -4.85 -6.44
CA LEU A 87 -6.15 -4.89 -6.49
C LEU A 87 -5.59 -5.39 -5.15
N PHE A 88 -6.28 -5.13 -4.05
CA PHE A 88 -5.90 -5.52 -2.70
C PHE A 88 -6.40 -6.93 -2.37
N ASP A 89 -5.49 -7.84 -2.05
CA ASP A 89 -5.83 -9.18 -1.56
C ASP A 89 -6.27 -9.12 -0.08
N TYR A 90 -5.80 -8.11 0.64
CA TYR A 90 -6.16 -7.81 2.03
C TYR A 90 -6.33 -6.31 2.24
N ASN A 91 -7.16 -5.92 3.21
CA ASN A 91 -7.31 -4.53 3.61
C ASN A 91 -7.00 -4.38 5.10
N ALA A 92 -5.76 -4.04 5.45
CA ALA A 92 -5.33 -3.80 6.82
C ALA A 92 -5.51 -2.32 7.19
N THR A 93 -6.74 -1.83 7.04
CA THR A 93 -7.15 -0.47 7.37
C THR A 93 -7.92 -0.44 8.68
N ASP A 94 -7.49 0.43 9.59
CA ASP A 94 -8.17 0.66 10.87
C ASP A 94 -7.96 2.11 11.34
N TYR A 95 -8.87 2.60 12.19
CA TYR A 95 -8.82 3.96 12.72
C TYR A 95 -7.95 4.05 13.99
N THR A 96 -6.83 3.33 13.97
CA THR A 96 -5.80 3.31 15.01
C THR A 96 -4.42 3.48 14.38
N PRO A 97 -3.46 4.14 15.06
CA PRO A 97 -2.11 4.34 14.51
C PRO A 97 -1.26 3.06 14.48
N ASP A 98 -1.78 1.94 15.00
CA ASP A 98 -1.09 0.68 15.22
C ASP A 98 -0.86 -0.12 13.92
N LYS A 99 -0.19 0.48 12.93
CA LYS A 99 0.14 -0.16 11.64
C LYS A 99 1.02 -1.40 11.85
N ASP A 100 1.92 -1.38 12.82
CA ASP A 100 2.82 -2.49 13.13
C ASP A 100 2.06 -3.74 13.57
N LYS A 101 1.06 -3.62 14.45
CA LYS A 101 0.21 -4.73 14.88
C LYS A 101 -0.60 -5.29 13.72
N ARG A 102 -1.20 -4.42 12.90
CA ARG A 102 -2.00 -4.83 11.73
C ARG A 102 -1.19 -5.58 10.70
N LEU A 103 0.02 -5.12 10.43
CA LEU A 103 0.96 -5.81 9.55
C LEU A 103 1.35 -7.17 10.13
N LEU A 104 1.65 -7.24 11.43
CA LEU A 104 1.98 -8.50 12.11
C LEU A 104 0.82 -9.51 12.08
N ASP A 105 -0.41 -9.05 12.31
CA ASP A 105 -1.61 -9.88 12.25
C ASP A 105 -1.81 -10.47 10.85
N LEU A 106 -1.62 -9.66 9.80
CA LEU A 106 -1.67 -10.14 8.42
C LEU A 106 -0.57 -11.17 8.13
N ILE A 107 0.66 -10.94 8.59
CA ILE A 107 1.76 -11.91 8.43
C ILE A 107 1.40 -13.24 9.10
N ASN A 108 0.80 -13.20 10.29
CA ASN A 108 0.34 -14.40 10.99
C ASN A 108 -0.78 -15.12 10.25
N ILE A 109 -1.74 -14.39 9.66
CA ILE A 109 -2.80 -14.95 8.80
C ILE A 109 -2.18 -15.65 7.59
N LEU A 110 -1.21 -15.02 6.92
CA LEU A 110 -0.52 -15.61 5.76
C LEU A 110 0.26 -16.87 6.17
N LYS A 111 0.96 -16.83 7.30
CA LYS A 111 1.70 -17.97 7.84
C LYS A 111 0.77 -19.15 8.16
N ALA A 112 -0.39 -18.89 8.75
CA ALA A 112 -1.41 -19.91 9.02
C ALA A 112 -1.97 -20.55 7.73
N LYS A 113 -1.92 -19.83 6.61
CA LYS A 113 -2.25 -20.34 5.26
C LYS A 113 -1.07 -21.03 4.57
N GLY A 114 0.06 -21.24 5.25
CA GLY A 114 1.27 -21.85 4.68
C GLY A 114 2.13 -20.89 3.87
N ILE A 115 1.83 -19.59 3.86
CA ILE A 115 2.58 -18.57 3.13
C ILE A 115 3.53 -17.87 4.11
N ASN A 116 4.80 -18.27 4.09
CA ASN A 116 5.81 -17.66 4.96
C ASN A 116 6.53 -16.52 4.22
N ILE A 117 6.37 -15.28 4.71
CA ILE A 117 7.03 -14.08 4.19
C ILE A 117 7.98 -13.55 5.26
N THR A 118 9.27 -13.46 4.94
CA THR A 118 10.30 -12.91 5.82
C THR A 118 10.33 -11.38 5.72
N PRO A 119 10.85 -10.64 6.74
CA PRO A 119 10.85 -9.17 6.72
C PRO A 119 11.50 -8.55 5.47
N ASP A 120 12.60 -9.13 4.98
CA ASP A 120 13.28 -8.70 3.74
C ASP A 120 12.46 -8.90 2.45
N ARG A 121 11.32 -9.60 2.57
CA ARG A 121 10.33 -9.83 1.51
C ARG A 121 9.04 -9.02 1.73
N ILE A 122 9.08 -8.03 2.61
CA ILE A 122 7.98 -7.10 2.84
C ILE A 122 8.41 -5.73 2.35
N VAL A 123 7.63 -5.16 1.44
CA VAL A 123 7.78 -3.80 0.96
C VAL A 123 6.64 -2.97 1.53
N TYR A 124 6.98 -1.85 2.15
CA TYR A 124 6.01 -0.88 2.64
C TYR A 124 6.23 0.47 1.97
N ILE A 125 5.17 0.99 1.34
CA ILE A 125 5.13 2.30 0.70
C ILE A 125 4.25 3.22 1.54
N ASP A 126 4.78 4.36 1.95
CA ASP A 126 4.06 5.41 2.68
C ASP A 126 4.71 6.77 2.37
N ASP A 127 3.93 7.85 2.41
CA ASP A 127 4.44 9.22 2.24
C ASP A 127 5.16 9.72 3.52
N ARG A 128 4.93 9.06 4.66
CA ARG A 128 5.47 9.38 5.97
C ARG A 128 6.22 8.20 6.59
N ASP A 129 7.26 8.53 7.34
CA ASP A 129 8.11 7.56 8.04
C ASP A 129 7.73 7.36 9.52
N ILE A 130 6.66 8.01 9.99
CA ILE A 130 6.28 8.09 11.42
C ILE A 130 5.97 6.73 12.08
N HIS A 131 5.66 5.70 11.30
CA HIS A 131 5.31 4.37 11.81
C HIS A 131 6.49 3.39 11.79
N MET A 132 7.65 3.79 11.24
CA MET A 132 8.73 2.86 10.95
C MET A 132 9.43 2.29 12.19
N ASP A 133 9.58 3.07 13.26
CA ASP A 133 10.20 2.59 14.49
C ASP A 133 9.39 1.44 15.12
N ALA A 134 8.06 1.59 15.15
CA ALA A 134 7.15 0.56 15.65
C ALA A 134 7.17 -0.68 14.75
N ILE A 135 7.10 -0.49 13.42
CA ILE A 135 7.16 -1.60 12.46
C ILE A 135 8.48 -2.36 12.59
N LYS A 136 9.61 -1.66 12.66
CA LYS A 136 10.92 -2.30 12.81
C LYS A 136 11.02 -3.12 14.09
N LYS A 137 10.46 -2.63 15.20
CA LYS A 137 10.44 -3.33 16.48
C LYS A 137 9.56 -4.58 16.45
N SER A 138 8.39 -4.50 15.82
CA SER A 138 7.36 -5.57 15.86
C SER A 138 7.51 -6.60 14.74
N VAL A 139 7.94 -6.18 13.55
CA VAL A 139 8.00 -7.00 12.33
C VAL A 139 9.45 -7.29 11.90
N GLY A 140 10.38 -6.38 12.16
CA GLY A 140 11.78 -6.49 11.77
C GLY A 140 12.16 -5.54 10.63
N ASP A 141 13.36 -5.74 10.07
CA ASP A 141 13.89 -4.90 9.00
C ASP A 141 13.20 -5.19 7.65
N ILE A 142 12.13 -4.44 7.38
CA ILE A 142 11.40 -4.47 6.10
C ILE A 142 12.00 -3.49 5.08
N ILE A 143 11.61 -3.63 3.81
CA ILE A 143 11.94 -2.67 2.76
C ILE A 143 10.94 -1.52 2.80
N PHE A 144 11.31 -0.44 3.47
CA PHE A 144 10.53 0.79 3.44
C PHE A 144 10.92 1.68 2.26
N ILE A 145 9.90 2.20 1.57
CA ILE A 145 10.03 3.19 0.50
C ILE A 145 9.18 4.38 0.92
N ASN A 146 9.84 5.45 1.36
CA ASN A 146 9.17 6.71 1.57
C ASN A 146 8.92 7.36 0.19
N ILE A 147 7.69 7.27 -0.30
CA ILE A 147 7.31 7.81 -1.60
C ILE A 147 7.30 9.34 -1.52
N TRP A 148 7.71 10.00 -2.60
CA TRP A 148 7.95 11.45 -2.71
C TRP A 148 9.23 11.96 -2.02
N LYS A 149 9.84 11.21 -1.09
CA LYS A 149 11.10 11.60 -0.42
C LYS A 149 12.29 10.78 -0.88
N THR A 150 12.26 9.46 -0.67
CA THR A 150 13.36 8.54 -1.00
C THR A 150 13.24 7.95 -2.40
N ALA A 151 12.01 7.72 -2.84
CA ALA A 151 11.66 7.48 -4.24
C ALA A 151 10.78 8.65 -4.69
N LYS A 152 11.17 9.38 -5.73
CA LYS A 152 10.45 10.57 -6.21
C LYS A 152 9.15 10.24 -6.93
N ASN A 153 9.00 8.98 -7.35
CA ASN A 153 7.85 8.49 -8.08
C ASN A 153 7.78 6.96 -7.98
N TYR A 154 6.70 6.39 -8.51
CA TYR A 154 6.49 4.95 -8.51
C TYR A 154 7.41 4.16 -9.43
N ASP A 155 8.07 4.78 -10.42
CA ASP A 155 9.06 4.09 -11.24
C ASP A 155 10.36 3.88 -10.46
N GLU A 156 10.82 4.87 -9.70
CA GLU A 156 11.93 4.70 -8.76
C GLU A 156 11.59 3.64 -7.69
N ALA A 157 10.34 3.58 -7.22
CA ALA A 157 9.89 2.51 -6.32
C ALA A 157 9.95 1.11 -6.98
N LYS A 158 9.59 0.99 -8.27
CA LYS A 158 9.76 -0.26 -9.04
C LYS A 158 11.23 -0.67 -9.09
N ASP A 159 12.15 0.27 -9.26
CA ASP A 159 13.58 -0.04 -9.35
C ASP A 159 14.13 -0.58 -8.01
N VAL A 160 13.66 -0.05 -6.88
CA VAL A 160 13.96 -0.64 -5.56
C VAL A 160 13.48 -2.08 -5.48
N ILE A 161 12.25 -2.38 -5.93
CA ILE A 161 11.68 -3.73 -5.92
C ILE A 161 12.43 -4.66 -6.88
N LYS A 162 12.72 -4.22 -8.11
CA LYS A 162 13.50 -5.00 -9.08
C LYS A 162 14.82 -5.47 -8.47
N LYS A 163 15.54 -4.55 -7.80
CA LYS A 163 16.82 -4.82 -7.16
C LYS A 163 16.69 -5.71 -5.92
N LYS A 164 15.79 -5.37 -4.99
CA LYS A 164 15.74 -6.00 -3.66
C LYS A 164 14.86 -7.24 -3.58
N ILE A 165 13.82 -7.34 -4.41
CA ILE A 165 12.82 -8.43 -4.38
C ILE A 165 12.97 -9.36 -5.57
N LEU A 166 13.15 -8.82 -6.78
CA LEU A 166 13.17 -9.61 -8.02
C LEU A 166 14.59 -10.06 -8.42
N GLY A 167 15.62 -9.52 -7.79
CA GLY A 167 17.02 -9.88 -8.05
C GLY A 167 17.50 -9.47 -9.43
N TYR A 168 16.93 -8.41 -10.03
CA TYR A 168 17.43 -7.88 -11.29
C TYR A 168 18.79 -7.24 -11.04
N GLU A 169 19.81 -7.70 -11.77
CA GLU A 169 21.12 -7.07 -11.76
C GLU A 169 21.01 -5.69 -12.43
N THR A 170 21.58 -4.68 -11.79
CA THR A 170 21.74 -3.36 -12.41
C THR A 170 22.77 -3.53 -13.53
N THR A 171 22.35 -3.47 -14.80
CA THR A 171 23.30 -3.24 -15.89
C THR A 171 23.91 -1.86 -15.65
N ALA A 172 25.20 -1.85 -15.32
CA ALA A 172 26.02 -0.64 -15.19
C ALA A 172 26.07 0.14 -16.50
#